data_AF-A0A2A2R9D7-F1
#
_entry.id   AF-A0A2A2R9D7-F1
#
_cell.length_a   1.000
_cell.length_b   1.000
_cell.length_c   1.000
_cell.angle_alpha   90.00
_cell.angle_beta   90.00
_cell.angle_gamma   90.00
#
_symmetry.space_group_name_H-M   'P 1'
#
loop_
_entity.id
_entity.type
_entity.pdbx_description
1 polymer ?
#
loop_
_entity_poly.entity_id
_entity_poly.type
_entity_poly.pdbx_seq_one_letter_code
_entity_poly.pdbx_strand_id
1 'polypeptide(L)'
;MPRGALACPNCGADERTGWSDRADSQRTADRLGIPDDGFNYDEFVKEEFGGRREHRVKAKSVSWLWWVVAVGLALAFGFAYFR
;
A
#
# COMPACT_ATOMS: atom_id res chain seq x y z
N MET A 1 10.20 -22.39 -13.01
CA MET A 1 11.21 -22.22 -14.08
C MET A 1 11.02 -23.29 -15.15
N PRO A 2 11.31 -23.02 -16.44
CA PRO A 2 11.35 -24.06 -17.45
C PRO A 2 12.40 -25.11 -17.04
N ARG A 3 12.04 -26.39 -17.11
CA ARG A 3 12.97 -27.47 -16.73
C ARG A 3 14.17 -27.48 -17.68
N GLY A 4 15.38 -27.31 -17.14
CA GLY A 4 16.64 -27.39 -17.89
C GLY A 4 17.19 -26.06 -18.45
N ALA A 5 16.59 -24.91 -18.14
CA ALA A 5 17.18 -23.62 -18.49
C ALA A 5 18.43 -23.33 -17.64
N LEU A 6 19.53 -22.85 -18.24
CA LEU A 6 20.74 -22.45 -17.49
C LEU A 6 20.69 -20.99 -16.99
N ALA A 7 19.94 -20.12 -17.66
CA ALA A 7 19.88 -18.69 -17.33
C ALA A 7 18.44 -18.15 -17.34
N CYS A 8 18.25 -16.98 -16.73
CA CYS A 8 16.99 -16.26 -16.63
C CYS A 8 17.16 -14.77 -16.94
N PRO A 9 16.77 -14.32 -18.15
CA PRO A 9 17.02 -12.96 -18.62
C PRO A 9 16.45 -11.85 -17.71
N ASN A 10 15.36 -12.14 -16.98
CA ASN A 10 14.64 -11.15 -16.16
C ASN A 10 14.70 -11.39 -14.65
N CYS A 11 15.38 -12.45 -14.18
CA CYS A 11 15.41 -12.76 -12.75
C CYS A 11 16.82 -12.88 -12.15
N GLY A 12 17.86 -12.52 -12.91
CA GLY A 12 19.21 -12.34 -12.38
C GLY A 12 20.06 -13.60 -12.32
N ALA A 13 19.58 -14.74 -12.83
CA ALA A 13 20.42 -15.91 -13.08
C ALA A 13 21.06 -15.79 -14.47
N ASP A 14 22.39 -15.83 -14.53
CA ASP A 14 23.15 -15.66 -15.78
C ASP A 14 23.80 -16.97 -16.24
N GLU A 15 24.33 -16.99 -17.47
CA GLU A 15 24.91 -18.19 -18.10
C GLU A 15 26.21 -18.68 -17.43
N ARG A 16 26.94 -17.80 -16.73
CA ARG A 16 28.18 -18.14 -16.02
C ARG A 16 27.92 -18.73 -14.65
N THR A 17 26.92 -18.22 -13.94
CA THR A 17 26.63 -18.63 -12.55
C THR A 17 25.51 -19.67 -12.47
N GLY A 18 24.64 -19.72 -13.48
CA GLY A 18 23.55 -20.67 -13.57
C GLY A 18 22.45 -20.42 -12.53
N TRP A 19 21.53 -21.37 -12.42
CA TRP A 19 20.62 -21.43 -11.28
C TRP A 19 21.38 -21.89 -10.04
N SER A 20 21.19 -21.21 -8.92
CA SER A 20 21.75 -21.69 -7.67
C SER A 20 20.93 -22.86 -7.13
N ASP A 21 21.50 -24.06 -7.09
CA ASP A 21 20.87 -25.24 -6.46
C ASP A 21 20.57 -25.04 -4.96
N ARG A 22 21.15 -23.99 -4.37
CA ARG A 22 20.94 -23.62 -2.96
C ARG A 22 19.69 -22.77 -2.76
N ALA A 23 19.24 -22.00 -3.78
CA ALA A 23 18.05 -21.15 -3.66
C ALA A 23 16.77 -21.96 -3.37
N ASP A 24 16.73 -23.22 -3.82
CA ASP A 24 15.58 -24.12 -3.62
C ASP A 24 15.60 -24.84 -2.26
N SER A 25 16.57 -24.53 -1.38
CA SER A 25 16.76 -25.23 -0.11
C SER A 25 16.51 -24.33 1.10
N GLN A 26 15.91 -24.90 2.14
CA GLN A 26 15.78 -24.34 3.51
C GLN A 26 17.08 -23.69 4.01
N ARG A 27 18.24 -24.20 3.57
CA ARG A 27 19.58 -23.67 3.86
C ARG A 27 19.83 -22.22 3.40
N THR A 28 19.01 -21.69 2.49
CA THR A 28 19.05 -20.28 2.07
C THR A 28 18.27 -19.37 3.02
N ALA A 29 17.23 -19.86 3.68
CA ALA A 29 16.53 -19.11 4.74
C ALA A 29 17.49 -18.76 5.89
N ASP A 30 18.29 -19.75 6.34
CA ASP A 30 19.34 -19.57 7.36
C ASP A 30 20.37 -18.49 6.99
N ARG A 31 20.77 -18.42 5.70
CA ARG A 31 21.75 -17.45 5.21
C ARG A 31 21.19 -16.06 5.00
N LEU A 32 19.90 -15.97 4.72
CA LEU A 32 19.17 -14.71 4.61
C LEU A 32 18.76 -14.17 5.98
N GLY A 33 19.05 -14.90 7.06
CA GLY A 33 18.58 -14.58 8.40
C GLY A 33 17.05 -14.59 8.48
N ILE A 34 16.39 -15.27 7.55
CA ILE A 34 14.95 -15.46 7.58
C ILE A 34 14.73 -16.56 8.62
N PRO A 35 14.04 -16.25 9.71
CA PRO A 35 13.87 -17.21 10.77
C PRO A 35 13.00 -18.38 10.29
N ASP A 36 13.28 -19.57 10.83
CA ASP A 36 12.69 -20.84 10.37
C ASP A 36 11.23 -21.01 10.85
N ASP A 37 10.74 -20.07 11.67
CA ASP A 37 9.33 -19.92 11.97
C ASP A 37 8.61 -19.35 10.73
N GLY A 38 7.51 -20.02 10.34
CA GLY A 38 6.76 -19.63 9.16
C GLY A 38 6.35 -18.15 9.21
N PHE A 39 6.56 -17.44 8.10
CA PHE A 39 6.22 -16.02 7.97
C PHE A 39 4.75 -15.77 8.33
N ASN A 40 4.51 -15.02 9.41
CA ASN A 40 3.17 -14.65 9.86
C ASN A 40 2.63 -13.47 9.04
N TYR A 41 1.95 -13.79 7.94
CA TYR A 41 1.36 -12.78 7.05
C TYR A 41 0.39 -11.83 7.79
N ASP A 42 -0.43 -12.36 8.71
CA ASP A 42 -1.43 -11.57 9.42
C ASP A 42 -0.79 -10.55 10.38
N GLU A 43 0.30 -10.94 11.05
CA GLU A 43 1.07 -10.06 11.93
C GLU A 43 1.81 -8.97 11.16
N PHE A 44 2.48 -9.35 10.07
CA PHE A 44 3.14 -8.40 9.17
C PHE A 44 2.15 -7.36 8.62
N VAL A 45 0.98 -7.83 8.14
CA VAL A 45 -0.08 -6.94 7.64
C VAL A 45 -0.56 -6.00 8.74
N LYS A 46 -0.72 -6.51 9.97
CA LYS A 46 -1.17 -5.70 11.11
C LYS A 46 -0.14 -4.66 11.53
N GLU A 47 1.15 -4.99 11.57
CA GLU A 47 2.22 -4.09 12.00
C GLU A 47 2.51 -3.00 10.96
N GLU A 48 2.65 -3.38 9.70
CA GLU A 48 3.01 -2.45 8.61
C GLU A 48 1.80 -1.67 8.07
N PHE A 49 0.62 -2.30 8.01
CA PHE A 49 -0.55 -1.73 7.36
C PHE A 49 -1.76 -1.53 8.30
N GLY A 50 -1.82 -2.25 9.43
CA GLY A 50 -2.91 -2.16 10.41
C GLY A 50 -2.89 -0.90 11.29
N GLY A 51 -1.79 -0.13 11.25
CA GLY A 51 -1.65 1.15 11.98
C GLY A 51 -2.51 2.29 11.44
N ARG A 52 -3.08 2.16 10.23
CA ARG A 52 -4.15 3.07 9.79
C ARG A 52 -5.45 2.59 10.43
N ARG A 53 -5.62 2.95 11.71
CA ARG A 53 -6.96 3.29 12.23
C ARG A 53 -7.63 4.01 11.10
N GLU A 54 -8.72 3.42 10.62
CA GLU A 54 -9.67 3.99 9.70
C GLU A 54 -9.53 5.51 9.78
N HIS A 55 -8.85 6.10 8.80
CA HIS A 55 -9.19 7.46 8.42
C HIS A 55 -10.58 7.30 7.83
N ARG A 56 -11.55 7.00 8.70
CA ARG A 56 -12.93 7.43 8.59
C ARG A 56 -12.70 8.88 8.28
N VAL A 57 -12.77 9.18 6.99
CA VAL A 57 -12.78 10.52 6.48
C VAL A 57 -14.02 11.05 7.16
N LYS A 58 -13.85 11.60 8.37
CA LYS A 58 -14.85 12.42 9.02
C LYS A 58 -14.90 13.52 8.00
N ALA A 59 -15.85 13.42 7.07
CA ALA A 59 -16.21 14.47 6.16
C ALA A 59 -16.33 15.66 7.09
N LYS A 60 -15.30 16.52 7.09
CA LYS A 60 -15.18 17.60 8.06
C LYS A 60 -16.50 18.32 7.91
N SER A 61 -17.37 18.23 8.91
CA SER A 61 -18.68 18.86 8.84
C SER A 61 -18.42 20.27 8.40
N VAL A 62 -19.01 20.67 7.27
CA VAL A 62 -18.77 21.99 6.67
C VAL A 62 -18.81 23.00 7.80
N SER A 63 -17.67 23.68 8.04
CA SER A 63 -17.52 24.57 9.19
C SER A 63 -18.71 25.53 9.21
N TRP A 64 -19.23 25.84 10.40
CA TRP A 64 -20.35 26.78 10.58
C TRP A 64 -20.15 28.09 9.81
N LEU A 65 -18.90 28.54 9.65
CA LEU A 65 -18.53 29.70 8.84
C LEU A 65 -18.96 29.58 7.37
N TRP A 66 -18.80 28.41 6.76
CA TRP A 66 -19.18 28.17 5.36
C TRP A 66 -20.71 28.18 5.18
N TRP A 67 -21.47 27.79 6.19
CA TRP A 67 -22.93 27.95 6.19
C TRP A 67 -23.35 29.43 6.18
N VAL A 68 -22.71 30.27 6.99
CA VAL A 68 -22.98 31.72 7.01
C VAL A 68 -22.67 32.35 5.65
N VAL A 69 -21.53 31.98 5.04
CA VAL A 69 -21.16 32.46 3.70
C VAL A 69 -22.21 32.05 2.64
N ALA A 70 -22.64 30.79 2.64
CA ALA A 70 -23.63 30.30 1.70
C ALA A 70 -24.98 31.03 1.83
N VAL A 71 -25.46 31.23 3.06
CA VAL A 71 -26.71 31.96 3.34
C VAL A 71 -26.60 33.42 2.92
N GLY A 72 -25.47 34.08 3.23
CA GLY A 72 -25.24 35.47 2.84
C GLY A 72 -25.26 35.66 1.32
N LEU A 73 -24.61 34.76 0.58
CA LEU A 73 -24.63 34.78 -0.89
C LEU A 73 -26.04 34.54 -1.44
N ALA A 74 -26.77 33.56 -0.91
CA ALA A 74 -28.14 33.27 -1.36
C ALA A 74 -29.07 34.47 -1.17
N LEU A 75 -28.98 35.17 -0.03
CA LEU A 75 -29.75 36.38 0.22
C LEU A 75 -29.35 37.54 -0.71
N ALA A 76 -28.05 37.72 -0.94
CA ALA A 76 -27.55 38.76 -1.84
C ALA A 76 -28.03 38.53 -3.29
N PHE A 77 -27.95 37.30 -3.80
CA PHE A 77 -28.44 36.96 -5.14
C PHE A 77 -29.96 37.04 -5.22
N GLY A 78 -30.69 36.59 -4.20
CA GLY A 78 -32.14 36.73 -4.14
C GLY A 78 -32.55 38.21 -4.19
N PHE A 79 -31.96 39.05 -3.34
CA PHE A 79 -32.24 40.48 -3.32
C PHE A 79 -31.88 41.16 -4.65
N ALA A 80 -30.77 40.77 -5.28
CA ALA A 80 -30.39 41.29 -6.59
C ALA A 80 -31.35 40.85 -7.71
N TYR A 81 -31.96 39.67 -7.61
CA TYR A 81 -32.92 39.18 -8.60
C TYR A 81 -34.31 39.81 -8.44
N PHE A 82 -34.69 40.16 -7.20
CA PHE A 82 -35.98 40.80 -6.88
C PHE A 82 -35.96 42.33 -6.97
N ARG A 83 -34.81 42.95 -7.28
CA ARG A 83 -34.66 44.40 -7.45
C ARG A 83 -34.49 44.77 -8.92
#